data_AF-A0A9P3BBG3-F1
#
_entry.id   AF-A0A9P3BBG3-F1
#
_cell.length_a   1.000
_cell.length_b   1.000
_cell.length_c   1.000
_cell.angle_alpha   90.00
_cell.angle_beta   90.00
_cell.angle_gamma   90.00
#
_symmetry.space_group_name_H-M   'P 1'
#
loop_
_entity.id
_entity.type
_entity.pdbx_description
1 polymer ?
#
loop_
_entity_poly.entity_id
_entity_poly.type
_entity_poly.pdbx_seq_one_letter_code
_entity_poly.pdbx_strand_id
1 'polypeptide(L)'
;MNNLWWRRFTHGDQPDQDILADDAFLKNNFMDHFGILLQNVQLNCFLTFDQVIHTFWDKADYYLQIFCVADGADIAYNNSTSAWFDPGVRFAAVVSPKNIRPFQDTNWTIFIVGSAEFDSKERFLQVASWNGDAFRFYGRGPLSHDYNIISWIYQGSSWDAFKPESSYLGPFNGHINGAPIMKELQNPWLHWHSAAGSVSQCLSPAQTEYFKTKPYLSTDDLVLGKVKFADQLESIVRSGVSEWYAQRMKHDFKDSNGSLKQSPSNIPRWVAHLLLTTTINIHCGELNGGDDTLTVPPNHFFNDEILKSYPGSGKIYPRFGSLSVRHKDYENACSQLGLALLKEVSTFDNVPENLQVTLYPGSLGAGKHSGNRTQVLFAKCLVGEGSGPFTILTPSLEDSRGVLNFQKITKNVSLVSQKLLDCLVMADYWNPVYSWRRGILMQYMPASTTLKGKTYDLEENFIQALKSSAYAKCAGEVENEFLRLYECYDLDSLASRISSYVGKVQQKLRTSAGVLNYLLLAESRRRIYRPLPLNEFGLTLPFAVNYPTRESLPLKEMTESGEVVNMPERGKKFLTEWTGTLWSDEPMLLPSPKAYSYDNSPPGCLAPTSPLALPKKERTPKSSIKRS
;
A
#
# COMPACT_ATOMS: atom_id res chain seq x y z
N MET A 1 -25.67 22.52 -18.13
CA MET A 1 -25.60 21.18 -17.52
C MET A 1 -24.16 20.74 -17.59
N ASN A 2 -23.58 20.24 -16.50
CA ASN A 2 -22.26 19.65 -16.56
C ASN A 2 -22.39 18.22 -17.11
N ASN A 3 -21.68 17.97 -18.21
CA ASN A 3 -21.54 16.63 -18.77
C ASN A 3 -20.71 15.76 -17.82
N LEU A 4 -21.09 14.48 -17.69
CA LEU A 4 -20.30 13.47 -16.97
C LEU A 4 -19.32 12.80 -17.92
N TRP A 5 -18.13 12.49 -17.43
CA TRP A 5 -17.04 11.92 -18.23
C TRP A 5 -16.54 10.63 -17.60
N TRP A 6 -15.83 9.83 -18.39
CA TRP A 6 -15.05 8.71 -17.88
C TRP A 6 -13.65 8.72 -18.46
N ARG A 7 -12.69 8.25 -17.67
CA ARG A 7 -11.28 8.22 -18.05
C ARG A 7 -10.89 6.85 -18.56
N ARG A 8 -10.30 6.83 -19.75
CA ARG A 8 -9.49 5.72 -20.24
C ARG A 8 -8.03 5.99 -19.93
N PHE A 9 -7.45 5.15 -19.08
CA PHE A 9 -6.01 5.18 -18.83
C PHE A 9 -5.26 4.66 -20.05
N THR A 10 -4.12 5.30 -20.31
CA THR A 10 -3.18 4.89 -21.35
C THR A 10 -1.91 4.38 -20.70
N HIS A 11 -1.29 3.36 -21.27
CA HIS A 11 0.07 2.98 -20.88
C HIS A 11 1.09 3.77 -21.71
N GLY A 12 2.31 3.91 -21.19
CA GLY A 12 3.34 4.74 -21.80
C GLY A 12 3.21 6.23 -21.48
N ASP A 13 3.93 7.04 -22.24
CA ASP A 13 4.04 8.50 -22.08
C ASP A 13 2.80 9.28 -22.55
N GLN A 14 1.79 8.59 -23.05
CA GLN A 14 0.58 9.22 -23.58
C GLN A 14 -0.31 9.74 -22.45
N PRO A 15 -0.97 10.89 -22.63
CA PRO A 15 -1.94 11.37 -21.67
C PRO A 15 -3.13 10.41 -21.59
N ASP A 16 -3.76 10.36 -20.43
CA ASP A 16 -5.05 9.69 -20.28
C ASP A 16 -6.11 10.43 -21.11
N GLN A 17 -7.20 9.74 -21.45
CA GLN A 17 -8.25 10.29 -22.30
C GLN A 17 -9.59 10.31 -21.58
N ASP A 18 -10.19 11.49 -21.49
CA ASP A 18 -11.53 11.68 -20.95
C ASP A 18 -12.55 11.66 -22.09
N ILE A 19 -13.58 10.84 -21.92
CA ILE A 19 -14.60 10.57 -22.92
C ILE A 19 -15.97 10.90 -22.31
N LEU A 20 -16.82 11.56 -23.08
CA LEU A 20 -18.19 11.88 -22.65
C LEU A 20 -18.93 10.58 -22.35
N ALA A 21 -19.54 10.48 -21.16
CA ALA A 21 -20.31 9.31 -20.77
C ALA A 21 -21.67 9.33 -21.51
N ASP A 22 -21.87 8.38 -22.42
CA ASP A 22 -23.17 8.17 -23.05
C ASP A 22 -24.15 7.42 -22.12
N ASP A 23 -25.42 7.36 -22.51
CA ASP A 23 -26.48 6.75 -21.71
C ASP A 23 -26.18 5.27 -21.37
N ALA A 24 -25.54 4.54 -22.29
CA ALA A 24 -25.18 3.15 -22.07
C ALA A 24 -24.07 3.03 -21.01
N PHE A 25 -23.08 3.92 -21.05
CA PHE A 25 -22.01 3.97 -20.07
C PHE A 25 -22.54 4.35 -18.69
N LEU A 26 -23.37 5.39 -18.60
CA LEU A 26 -24.00 5.83 -17.34
C LEU A 26 -24.79 4.69 -16.70
N LYS A 27 -25.66 4.04 -17.46
CA LYS A 27 -26.48 2.91 -16.99
C LYS A 27 -25.64 1.75 -16.43
N ASN A 28 -24.48 1.48 -17.02
CA ASN A 28 -23.66 0.32 -16.67
C ASN A 28 -22.60 0.60 -15.59
N ASN A 29 -22.23 1.86 -15.35
CA ASN A 29 -21.10 2.20 -14.47
C ASN A 29 -21.48 3.12 -13.31
N PHE A 30 -22.48 3.99 -13.47
CA PHE A 30 -22.93 4.93 -12.43
C PHE A 30 -24.09 4.32 -11.61
N MET A 31 -23.90 3.08 -11.16
CA MET A 31 -24.92 2.27 -10.47
C MET A 31 -24.79 2.27 -8.95
N ASP A 32 -23.68 2.75 -8.42
CA ASP A 32 -23.50 2.99 -6.99
C ASP A 32 -24.22 4.26 -6.53
N HIS A 33 -24.37 4.45 -5.21
CA HIS A 33 -25.15 5.55 -4.66
C HIS A 33 -24.65 6.92 -5.14
N PHE A 34 -23.33 7.16 -5.13
CA PHE A 34 -22.76 8.42 -5.60
C PHE A 34 -22.94 8.62 -7.10
N GLY A 35 -22.72 7.58 -7.91
CA GLY A 35 -22.97 7.61 -9.36
C GLY A 35 -24.41 7.94 -9.72
N ILE A 36 -25.38 7.41 -8.98
CA ILE A 36 -26.81 7.74 -9.13
C ILE A 36 -27.06 9.21 -8.78
N LEU A 37 -26.47 9.69 -7.68
CA LEU A 37 -26.60 11.11 -7.31
C LEU A 37 -25.95 12.04 -8.34
N LEU A 38 -24.82 11.68 -8.95
CA LEU A 38 -24.17 12.48 -10.00
C LEU A 38 -25.04 12.62 -11.26
N GLN A 39 -25.88 11.63 -11.55
CA GLN A 39 -26.84 11.73 -12.65
C GLN A 39 -27.97 12.73 -12.36
N ASN A 40 -28.13 13.17 -11.11
CA ASN A 40 -28.97 14.33 -10.76
C ASN A 40 -28.25 15.62 -11.17
N VAL A 41 -28.95 16.48 -11.92
CA VAL A 41 -28.43 17.75 -12.47
C VAL A 41 -27.83 18.66 -11.40
N GLN A 42 -28.25 18.57 -10.14
CA GLN A 42 -27.71 19.40 -9.07
C GLN A 42 -26.31 18.95 -8.62
N LEU A 43 -26.07 17.66 -8.42
CA LEU A 43 -24.79 17.17 -7.86
C LEU A 43 -23.65 17.22 -8.89
N ASN A 44 -23.94 17.03 -10.19
CA ASN A 44 -22.89 17.17 -11.21
C ASN A 44 -22.31 18.59 -11.32
N CYS A 45 -22.98 19.58 -10.73
CA CYS A 45 -22.52 20.96 -10.63
C CYS A 45 -21.76 21.26 -9.32
N PHE A 46 -21.75 20.33 -8.36
CA PHE A 46 -21.02 20.47 -7.09
C PHE A 46 -19.58 20.03 -7.32
N LEU A 47 -18.66 21.00 -7.33
CA LEU A 47 -17.25 20.81 -7.71
C LEU A 47 -16.28 21.03 -6.56
N THR A 48 -16.77 21.40 -5.38
CA THR A 48 -15.97 21.63 -4.18
C THR A 48 -16.29 20.59 -3.11
N PHE A 49 -15.35 20.36 -2.19
CA PHE A 49 -15.58 19.42 -1.08
C PHE A 49 -16.77 19.87 -0.22
N ASP A 50 -16.84 21.17 0.09
CA ASP A 50 -17.92 21.78 0.87
C ASP A 50 -19.31 21.49 0.28
N GLN A 51 -19.49 21.72 -1.03
CA GLN A 51 -20.75 21.49 -1.73
C GLN A 51 -21.20 20.03 -1.66
N VAL A 52 -20.27 19.09 -1.84
CA VAL A 52 -20.57 17.65 -1.76
C VAL A 52 -20.93 17.25 -0.33
N ILE A 53 -20.20 17.75 0.68
CA ILE A 53 -20.52 17.43 2.09
C ILE A 53 -21.90 17.96 2.48
N HIS A 54 -22.30 19.15 2.03
CA HIS A 54 -23.62 19.71 2.28
C HIS A 54 -24.79 18.91 1.68
N THR A 55 -24.52 18.01 0.72
CA THR A 55 -25.50 17.03 0.25
C THR A 55 -25.90 16.05 1.36
N PHE A 56 -24.97 15.72 2.27
CA PHE A 56 -25.15 14.69 3.29
C PHE A 56 -25.28 15.25 4.71
N TRP A 57 -24.71 16.42 4.97
CA TRP A 57 -24.72 17.04 6.29
C TRP A 57 -26.12 17.48 6.72
N ASP A 58 -26.45 17.18 7.98
CA ASP A 58 -27.73 17.49 8.63
C ASP A 58 -28.96 16.95 7.86
N LYS A 59 -28.78 15.80 7.19
CA LYS A 59 -29.88 15.11 6.49
C LYS A 59 -30.39 13.94 7.31
N ALA A 60 -31.70 13.77 7.29
CA ALA A 60 -32.38 12.74 8.07
C ALA A 60 -32.02 11.30 7.65
N ASP A 61 -31.56 11.08 6.41
CA ASP A 61 -31.34 9.75 5.84
C ASP A 61 -29.87 9.29 5.88
N TYR A 62 -28.96 10.18 6.25
CA TYR A 62 -27.52 9.95 6.16
C TYR A 62 -26.83 9.98 7.53
N TYR A 63 -25.82 9.13 7.68
CA TYR A 63 -24.83 9.25 8.74
C TYR A 63 -23.51 9.69 8.12
N LEU A 64 -23.02 10.86 8.54
CA LEU A 64 -21.79 11.48 8.07
C LEU A 64 -20.76 11.47 9.19
N GLN A 65 -19.60 10.90 8.90
CA GLN A 65 -18.42 10.94 9.76
C GLN A 65 -17.29 11.63 9.01
N ILE A 66 -16.59 12.57 9.65
CA ILE A 66 -15.46 13.27 9.03
C ILE A 66 -14.20 13.00 9.85
N PHE A 67 -13.10 12.74 9.16
CA PHE A 67 -11.78 12.43 9.70
C PHE A 67 -10.78 13.43 9.11
N CYS A 68 -9.74 13.73 9.87
CA CYS A 68 -8.70 14.68 9.48
C CYS A 68 -7.32 14.01 9.58
N VAL A 69 -6.49 14.26 8.58
CA VAL A 69 -5.10 13.79 8.51
C VAL A 69 -4.19 14.93 8.08
N ALA A 70 -2.97 14.97 8.59
CA ALA A 70 -1.94 15.90 8.11
C ALA A 70 -0.60 15.17 8.03
N ASP A 71 0.06 15.25 6.87
CA ASP A 71 1.40 14.68 6.66
C ASP A 71 2.41 15.26 7.68
N GLY A 72 2.20 16.50 8.14
CA GLY A 72 3.01 17.17 9.16
C GLY A 72 2.31 17.35 10.51
N ALA A 73 1.41 16.45 10.92
CA ALA A 73 0.63 16.59 12.16
C ALA A 73 1.49 16.84 13.42
N ASP A 74 2.69 16.26 13.49
CA ASP A 74 3.64 16.41 14.59
C ASP A 74 4.43 17.73 14.58
N ILE A 75 4.32 18.52 13.51
CA ILE A 75 5.08 19.76 13.36
C ILE A 75 4.16 20.91 13.72
N ALA A 76 4.33 21.45 14.92
CA ALA A 76 3.56 22.59 15.38
C ALA A 76 3.71 23.79 14.43
N TYR A 77 2.60 24.48 14.17
CA TYR A 77 2.62 25.67 13.34
C TYR A 77 3.53 26.74 13.96
N ASN A 78 4.34 27.37 13.11
CA ASN A 78 5.22 28.47 13.49
C ASN A 78 5.22 29.52 12.37
N ASN A 79 5.07 30.81 12.74
CA ASN A 79 5.10 31.92 11.79
C ASN A 79 6.40 32.01 10.98
N SER A 80 7.51 31.49 11.51
CA SER A 80 8.80 31.49 10.80
C SER A 80 8.93 30.42 9.70
N THR A 81 8.04 29.43 9.67
CA THR A 81 8.05 28.35 8.66
C THR A 81 6.88 28.45 7.67
N SER A 82 5.88 29.29 7.95
CA SER A 82 4.63 29.39 7.17
C SER A 82 4.81 29.78 5.70
N ALA A 83 5.91 30.43 5.33
CA ALA A 83 6.18 30.83 3.95
C ALA A 83 6.53 29.66 3.01
N TRP A 84 7.04 28.54 3.57
CA TRP A 84 7.54 27.40 2.77
C TRP A 84 7.05 26.04 3.28
N PHE A 85 6.45 25.97 4.48
CA PHE A 85 5.94 24.75 5.07
C PHE A 85 4.41 24.65 4.93
N ASP A 86 3.97 23.54 4.34
CA ASP A 86 2.57 23.11 4.32
C ASP A 86 2.47 21.74 5.01
N PRO A 87 1.71 21.62 6.12
CA PRO A 87 1.51 20.35 6.82
C PRO A 87 0.68 19.33 6.01
N GLY A 88 0.10 19.72 4.88
CA GLY A 88 -0.61 18.81 3.98
C GLY A 88 -1.92 18.29 4.57
N VAL A 89 -2.70 19.17 5.21
CA VAL A 89 -3.97 18.80 5.86
C VAL A 89 -5.01 18.35 4.81
N ARG A 90 -5.61 17.19 5.04
CA ARG A 90 -6.67 16.59 4.22
C ARG A 90 -7.81 16.09 5.09
N PHE A 91 -8.98 15.96 4.48
CA PHE A 91 -10.17 15.44 5.13
C PHE A 91 -10.71 14.24 4.37
N ALA A 92 -11.13 13.23 5.12
CA ALA A 92 -11.86 12.07 4.62
C ALA A 92 -13.24 12.05 5.28
N ALA A 93 -14.30 12.02 4.49
CA ALA A 93 -15.66 11.82 4.98
C ALA A 93 -16.16 10.44 4.59
N VAL A 94 -16.85 9.78 5.53
CA VAL A 94 -17.55 8.52 5.31
C VAL A 94 -19.04 8.78 5.44
N VAL A 95 -19.80 8.38 4.42
CA VAL A 95 -21.26 8.47 4.39
C VAL A 95 -21.87 7.09 4.27
N SER A 96 -22.86 6.81 5.09
CA SER A 96 -23.68 5.59 5.03
C SER A 96 -25.17 5.92 5.27
N PRO A 97 -26.10 4.99 4.99
CA PRO A 97 -27.47 5.15 5.44
C PRO A 97 -27.55 5.32 6.96
N LYS A 98 -28.48 6.14 7.43
CA LYS A 98 -28.67 6.36 8.86
C LYS A 98 -29.01 5.05 9.58
N ASN A 99 -28.45 4.88 10.79
CA ASN A 99 -28.57 3.69 11.63
C ASN A 99 -27.98 2.40 11.03
N ILE A 100 -27.30 2.48 9.89
CA ILE A 100 -26.59 1.35 9.27
C ILE A 100 -25.09 1.62 9.38
N ARG A 101 -24.35 0.64 9.92
CA ARG A 101 -22.89 0.74 9.96
C ARG A 101 -22.33 0.64 8.54
N PRO A 102 -21.26 1.38 8.20
CA PRO A 102 -20.57 1.21 6.93
C PRO A 102 -20.29 -0.27 6.61
N PHE A 103 -20.56 -0.67 5.37
CA PHE A 103 -20.40 -2.04 4.86
C PHE A 103 -21.30 -3.14 5.48
N GLN A 104 -22.28 -2.80 6.30
CA GLN A 104 -23.21 -3.78 6.85
C GLN A 104 -24.25 -4.23 5.81
N ASP A 105 -24.54 -5.54 5.74
CA ASP A 105 -25.66 -6.14 4.98
C ASP A 105 -25.74 -5.70 3.50
N THR A 106 -24.59 -5.58 2.82
CA THR A 106 -24.46 -5.11 1.42
C THR A 106 -24.88 -3.66 1.15
N ASN A 107 -25.16 -2.87 2.20
CA ASN A 107 -25.52 -1.47 2.04
C ASN A 107 -24.37 -0.64 1.44
N TRP A 108 -24.75 0.47 0.80
CA TRP A 108 -23.78 1.37 0.20
C TRP A 108 -22.98 2.14 1.25
N THR A 109 -21.76 2.55 0.88
CA THR A 109 -20.88 3.39 1.71
C THR A 109 -20.06 4.27 0.79
N ILE A 110 -19.94 5.56 1.09
CA ILE A 110 -19.19 6.52 0.28
C ILE A 110 -18.03 7.07 1.10
N PHE A 111 -16.84 7.09 0.50
CA PHE A 111 -15.67 7.83 0.98
C PHE A 111 -15.48 9.05 0.10
N ILE A 112 -15.34 10.22 0.70
CA ILE A 112 -15.06 11.49 0.02
C ILE A 112 -13.75 12.03 0.59
N VAL A 113 -12.75 12.25 -0.24
CA VAL A 113 -11.44 12.74 0.20
C VAL A 113 -11.09 14.04 -0.53
N GLY A 114 -10.68 15.06 0.21
CA GLY A 114 -10.31 16.36 -0.33
C GLY A 114 -9.29 17.10 0.53
N SER A 115 -8.78 18.20 -0.01
CA SER A 115 -7.86 19.09 0.71
C SER A 115 -8.54 19.91 1.80
N ALA A 116 -7.74 20.59 2.63
CA ALA A 116 -8.21 21.62 3.56
C ALA A 116 -8.86 22.86 2.93
N GLU A 117 -8.72 23.09 1.62
CA GLU A 117 -9.38 24.21 0.92
C GLU A 117 -10.76 23.78 0.40
N PHE A 118 -11.76 23.77 1.29
CA PHE A 118 -13.06 23.14 1.03
C PHE A 118 -13.84 23.73 -0.14
N ASP A 119 -13.63 25.01 -0.43
CA ASP A 119 -14.31 25.76 -1.49
C ASP A 119 -13.53 25.77 -2.83
N SER A 120 -12.35 25.13 -2.88
CA SER A 120 -11.51 25.12 -4.08
C SER A 120 -12.01 24.12 -5.13
N LYS A 121 -12.04 24.57 -6.38
CA LYS A 121 -12.26 23.72 -7.57
C LYS A 121 -10.95 23.17 -8.14
N GLU A 122 -9.81 23.69 -7.68
CA GLU A 122 -8.48 23.38 -8.22
C GLU A 122 -7.77 22.30 -7.40
N ARG A 123 -7.97 22.28 -6.08
CA ARG A 123 -7.42 21.23 -5.22
C ARG A 123 -8.04 19.88 -5.53
N PHE A 124 -7.41 18.76 -5.20
CA PHE A 124 -7.98 17.44 -5.51
C PHE A 124 -9.30 17.19 -4.73
N LEU A 125 -10.21 16.42 -5.34
CA LEU A 125 -11.41 15.88 -4.71
C LEU A 125 -11.70 14.53 -5.38
N GLN A 126 -11.82 13.49 -4.56
CA GLN A 126 -12.01 12.13 -5.01
C GLN A 126 -13.09 11.44 -4.18
N VAL A 127 -13.81 10.53 -4.82
CA VAL A 127 -14.88 9.76 -4.18
C VAL A 127 -14.73 8.28 -4.53
N ALA A 128 -14.79 7.41 -3.52
CA ALA A 128 -14.92 5.98 -3.68
C ALA A 128 -16.27 5.53 -3.11
N SER A 129 -17.11 4.92 -3.92
CA SER A 129 -18.48 4.57 -3.54
C SER A 129 -18.71 3.07 -3.70
N TRP A 130 -19.03 2.42 -2.59
CA TRP A 130 -19.33 1.00 -2.47
C TRP A 130 -20.81 0.74 -2.71
N ASN A 131 -21.13 -0.30 -3.49
CA ASN A 131 -22.50 -0.70 -3.82
C ASN A 131 -22.90 -2.11 -3.35
N GLY A 132 -22.11 -2.74 -2.48
CA GLY A 132 -22.31 -4.14 -2.05
C GLY A 132 -21.51 -5.17 -2.85
N ASP A 133 -20.95 -4.79 -4.00
CA ASP A 133 -20.13 -5.67 -4.87
C ASP A 133 -18.72 -5.09 -5.10
N ALA A 134 -18.64 -3.81 -5.46
CA ALA A 134 -17.43 -3.14 -5.88
C ALA A 134 -17.38 -1.69 -5.42
N PHE A 135 -16.17 -1.16 -5.24
CA PHE A 135 -15.96 0.29 -5.20
C PHE A 135 -15.98 0.86 -6.62
N ARG A 136 -16.60 2.02 -6.78
CA ARG A 136 -16.57 2.87 -7.98
C ARG A 136 -15.82 4.16 -7.62
N PHE A 137 -14.82 4.50 -8.43
CA PHE A 137 -13.92 5.62 -8.18
C PHE A 137 -14.26 6.79 -9.09
N TYR A 138 -14.35 7.97 -8.51
CA TYR A 138 -14.65 9.22 -9.16
C TYR A 138 -13.61 10.26 -8.76
N GLY A 139 -13.14 11.04 -9.73
CA GLY A 139 -12.28 12.19 -9.49
C GLY A 139 -12.91 13.42 -10.09
N ARG A 140 -12.80 14.55 -9.39
CA ARG A 140 -13.15 15.85 -9.96
C ARG A 140 -11.87 16.53 -10.43
N GLY A 141 -11.86 17.02 -11.66
CA GLY A 141 -10.68 17.69 -12.20
C GLY A 141 -10.87 18.21 -13.61
N PRO A 142 -9.81 18.84 -14.17
CA PRO A 142 -9.80 19.26 -15.56
C PRO A 142 -9.87 18.06 -16.51
N LEU A 143 -10.54 18.27 -17.65
CA LEU A 143 -10.53 17.29 -18.74
C LEU A 143 -9.17 17.28 -19.44
N SER A 144 -8.72 16.09 -19.81
CA SER A 144 -7.46 15.84 -20.52
C SER A 144 -7.31 16.59 -21.85
N HIS A 145 -8.42 16.91 -22.52
CA HIS A 145 -8.42 17.66 -23.78
C HIS A 145 -8.80 19.14 -23.63
N ASP A 146 -9.23 19.59 -22.45
CA ASP A 146 -9.56 20.99 -22.16
C ASP A 146 -9.46 21.27 -20.65
N TYR A 147 -8.32 21.84 -20.24
CA TYR A 147 -8.02 22.12 -18.84
C TYR A 147 -8.89 23.22 -18.22
N ASN A 148 -9.66 23.96 -19.02
CA ASN A 148 -10.58 24.98 -18.50
C ASN A 148 -11.92 24.38 -18.04
N ILE A 149 -12.22 23.15 -18.44
CA ILE A 149 -13.46 22.45 -18.07
C ILE A 149 -13.18 21.54 -16.89
N ILE A 150 -13.71 21.90 -15.73
CA ILE A 150 -13.70 21.06 -14.53
C ILE A 150 -14.98 20.23 -14.50
N SER A 151 -14.85 18.90 -14.42
CA SER A 151 -16.01 18.01 -14.30
C SER A 151 -15.72 16.80 -13.39
N TRP A 152 -16.79 16.04 -13.10
CA TRP A 152 -16.70 14.71 -12.52
C TRP A 152 -16.35 13.69 -13.59
N ILE A 153 -15.33 12.89 -13.27
CA ILE A 153 -14.75 11.89 -14.15
C ILE A 153 -14.81 10.54 -13.43
N TYR A 154 -15.54 9.58 -13.99
CA TYR A 154 -15.49 8.19 -13.56
C TYR A 154 -14.13 7.59 -13.92
N GLN A 155 -13.43 7.07 -12.91
CA GLN A 155 -12.07 6.56 -13.04
C GLN A 155 -12.01 5.02 -13.06
N GLY A 156 -13.13 4.33 -12.85
CA GLY A 156 -13.18 2.87 -12.88
C GLY A 156 -13.78 2.26 -11.61
N SER A 157 -13.71 0.94 -11.56
CA SER A 157 -14.16 0.10 -10.47
C SER A 157 -13.00 -0.65 -9.85
N SER A 158 -13.15 -1.07 -8.61
CA SER A 158 -12.20 -1.95 -7.91
C SER A 158 -11.79 -3.21 -8.70
N TRP A 159 -12.64 -3.72 -9.60
CA TRP A 159 -12.31 -4.81 -10.52
C TRP A 159 -11.26 -4.43 -11.58
N ASP A 160 -11.22 -3.15 -11.97
CA ASP A 160 -10.29 -2.63 -12.98
C ASP A 160 -8.84 -2.58 -12.45
N ALA A 161 -8.62 -2.72 -11.13
CA ALA A 161 -7.29 -2.85 -10.53
C ALA A 161 -6.52 -4.09 -11.03
N PHE A 162 -7.22 -5.10 -11.55
CA PHE A 162 -6.64 -6.36 -12.06
C PHE A 162 -6.59 -6.43 -13.59
N LYS A 163 -7.13 -5.45 -14.28
CA LYS A 163 -7.13 -5.41 -15.74
C LYS A 163 -5.79 -4.90 -16.26
N PRO A 164 -5.18 -5.54 -17.27
CA PRO A 164 -3.90 -5.10 -17.82
C PRO A 164 -3.89 -3.63 -18.24
N GLU A 165 -5.00 -3.11 -18.78
CA GLU A 165 -5.12 -1.74 -19.28
C GLU A 165 -5.18 -0.64 -18.20
N SER A 166 -5.45 -0.99 -16.93
CA SER A 166 -5.68 -0.01 -15.85
C SER A 166 -4.96 -0.33 -14.54
N SER A 167 -4.40 -1.54 -14.39
CA SER A 167 -3.63 -1.89 -13.19
C SER A 167 -2.50 -0.89 -12.97
N TYR A 168 -2.34 -0.40 -11.73
CA TYR A 168 -1.40 0.66 -11.35
C TYR A 168 -1.59 2.05 -11.99
N LEU A 169 -2.67 2.28 -12.73
CA LEU A 169 -2.94 3.59 -13.33
C LEU A 169 -4.09 4.29 -12.61
N GLY A 170 -4.08 5.63 -12.64
CA GLY A 170 -5.11 6.45 -12.00
C GLY A 170 -5.28 6.10 -10.51
N PRO A 171 -6.49 5.82 -10.01
CA PRO A 171 -6.70 5.47 -8.60
C PRO A 171 -6.10 4.10 -8.23
N PHE A 172 -5.78 3.24 -9.20
CA PHE A 172 -5.29 1.88 -8.95
C PHE A 172 -3.81 1.81 -8.61
N ASN A 173 -3.08 2.92 -8.64
CA ASN A 173 -1.75 2.99 -8.00
C ASN A 173 -1.88 2.96 -6.46
N GLY A 174 -2.90 3.62 -5.91
CA GLY A 174 -3.25 3.62 -4.50
C GLY A 174 -4.15 2.45 -4.13
N HIS A 175 -5.06 2.03 -5.02
CA HIS A 175 -6.00 0.93 -4.79
C HIS A 175 -5.67 -0.29 -5.64
N ILE A 176 -4.40 -0.71 -5.61
CA ILE A 176 -3.86 -1.76 -6.47
C ILE A 176 -4.55 -3.13 -6.34
N ASN A 177 -5.16 -3.43 -5.19
CA ASN A 177 -5.94 -4.65 -5.01
C ASN A 177 -7.45 -4.38 -5.01
N GLY A 178 -7.88 -3.18 -5.40
CA GLY A 178 -9.28 -2.75 -5.47
C GLY A 178 -9.92 -2.42 -4.11
N ALA A 179 -9.21 -2.62 -2.99
CA ALA A 179 -9.74 -2.37 -1.65
C ALA A 179 -9.57 -0.88 -1.25
N PRO A 180 -10.33 -0.38 -0.28
CA PRO A 180 -10.05 0.92 0.33
C PRO A 180 -8.78 0.81 1.18
N ILE A 181 -8.04 1.90 1.29
CA ILE A 181 -6.79 1.95 2.06
C ILE A 181 -6.86 3.10 3.06
N MET A 182 -6.34 2.84 4.25
CA MET A 182 -5.95 3.84 5.23
C MET A 182 -4.50 3.56 5.61
N LYS A 183 -3.68 4.61 5.52
CA LYS A 183 -2.31 4.60 6.02
C LYS A 183 -2.35 4.80 7.52
N GLU A 184 -1.40 4.15 8.20
CA GLU A 184 -1.42 3.99 9.65
C GLU A 184 -2.70 3.29 10.08
N LEU A 185 -2.99 2.11 9.54
CA LEU A 185 -4.20 1.35 9.92
C LEU A 185 -4.10 0.76 11.32
N GLN A 186 -3.12 1.16 12.13
CA GLN A 186 -2.92 0.71 13.51
C GLN A 186 -2.45 1.91 14.33
N ASN A 187 -2.84 1.93 15.61
CA ASN A 187 -2.32 2.83 16.64
C ASN A 187 -0.79 2.94 16.52
N PRO A 188 -0.18 4.13 16.70
CA PRO A 188 -0.75 5.35 17.29
C PRO A 188 -1.40 6.38 16.37
N TRP A 189 -1.50 6.11 15.06
CA TRP A 189 -2.12 7.04 14.09
C TRP A 189 -1.56 8.48 14.15
N LEU A 190 -0.23 8.63 14.17
CA LEU A 190 0.46 9.91 14.39
C LEU A 190 -0.07 11.06 13.51
N HIS A 191 -0.40 10.74 12.26
CA HIS A 191 -0.78 11.74 11.27
C HIS A 191 -2.29 12.00 11.24
N TRP A 192 -3.09 11.13 11.87
CA TRP A 192 -4.52 11.28 11.95
C TRP A 192 -4.93 11.94 13.25
N HIS A 193 -6.02 12.71 13.20
CA HIS A 193 -6.67 13.17 14.42
C HIS A 193 -7.14 11.96 15.24
N SER A 194 -6.61 11.81 16.46
CA SER A 194 -6.84 10.65 17.31
C SER A 194 -6.85 11.06 18.79
N ALA A 195 -7.10 10.10 19.68
CA ALA A 195 -6.94 10.31 21.11
C ALA A 195 -5.47 10.45 21.52
N ALA A 196 -4.54 9.92 20.71
CA ALA A 196 -3.10 9.95 20.99
C ALA A 196 -2.42 11.21 20.44
N GLY A 197 -2.99 11.87 19.44
CA GLY A 197 -2.41 13.05 18.79
C GLY A 197 -3.47 13.92 18.10
N SER A 198 -3.25 15.24 18.11
CA SER A 198 -4.17 16.21 17.51
C SER A 198 -3.53 16.97 16.35
N VAL A 199 -4.16 16.89 15.18
CA VAL A 199 -3.79 17.68 13.99
C VAL A 199 -3.92 19.19 14.23
N SER A 200 -4.70 19.64 15.22
CA SER A 200 -4.92 21.06 15.47
C SER A 200 -3.62 21.85 15.74
N GLN A 201 -2.57 21.19 16.24
CA GLN A 201 -1.29 21.86 16.54
C GLN A 201 -0.54 22.35 15.30
N CYS A 202 -0.75 21.71 14.14
CA CYS A 202 -0.09 22.10 12.90
C CYS A 202 -0.91 23.12 12.09
N LEU A 203 -2.10 23.52 12.57
CA LEU A 203 -2.95 24.48 11.87
C LEU A 203 -2.50 25.91 12.09
N SER A 204 -2.49 26.71 11.02
CA SER A 204 -2.33 28.16 11.12
C SER A 204 -3.57 28.81 11.76
N PRO A 205 -3.44 30.05 12.31
CA PRO A 205 -4.58 30.82 12.77
C PRO A 205 -5.64 31.03 11.68
N ALA A 206 -5.23 31.29 10.44
CA ALA A 206 -6.15 31.47 9.31
C ALA A 206 -6.94 30.20 8.99
N GLN A 207 -6.27 29.03 8.97
CA GLN A 207 -6.95 27.74 8.81
C GLN A 207 -7.90 27.48 9.97
N THR A 208 -7.50 27.81 11.19
CA THR A 208 -8.33 27.62 12.38
C THR A 208 -9.64 28.41 12.28
N GLU A 209 -9.56 29.70 11.93
CA GLU A 209 -10.75 30.53 11.76
C GLU A 209 -11.60 30.10 10.56
N TYR A 210 -10.97 29.72 9.44
CA TYR A 210 -11.69 29.20 8.28
C TYR A 210 -12.44 27.90 8.62
N PHE A 211 -11.82 26.96 9.33
CA PHE A 211 -12.46 25.69 9.69
C PHE A 211 -13.64 25.89 10.64
N LYS A 212 -13.59 26.86 11.56
CA LYS A 212 -14.72 27.24 12.42
C LYS A 212 -15.97 27.68 11.64
N THR A 213 -15.80 28.17 10.40
CA THR A 213 -16.95 28.50 9.54
C THR A 213 -17.68 27.27 8.99
N LYS A 214 -17.10 26.07 9.13
CA LYS A 214 -17.64 24.81 8.61
C LYS A 214 -18.36 24.04 9.72
N PRO A 215 -19.71 24.07 9.78
CA PRO A 215 -20.47 23.55 10.91
C PRO A 215 -20.44 22.02 11.03
N TYR A 216 -19.92 21.31 10.02
CA TYR A 216 -19.70 19.87 10.04
C TYR A 216 -18.33 19.46 10.64
N LEU A 217 -17.41 20.40 10.88
CA LEU A 217 -16.07 20.13 11.46
C LEU A 217 -15.95 20.60 12.91
N SER A 218 -16.47 21.79 13.19
CA SER A 218 -16.20 22.50 14.43
C SER A 218 -17.40 22.51 15.38
N THR A 219 -17.10 22.70 16.66
CA THR A 219 -18.04 23.20 17.68
C THR A 219 -17.65 24.63 18.05
N ASP A 220 -18.47 25.31 18.86
CA ASP A 220 -18.19 26.69 19.30
C ASP A 220 -16.81 26.82 19.96
N ASP A 221 -16.39 25.79 20.71
CA ASP A 221 -15.13 25.80 21.48
C ASP A 221 -13.94 25.13 20.77
N LEU A 222 -14.17 24.23 19.81
CA LEU A 222 -13.12 23.36 19.25
C LEU A 222 -13.18 23.30 17.72
N VAL A 223 -12.09 23.72 17.07
CA VAL A 223 -11.96 23.78 15.60
C VAL A 223 -12.18 22.44 14.88
N LEU A 224 -11.82 21.32 15.51
CA LEU A 224 -12.08 19.97 14.97
C LEU A 224 -13.04 19.18 15.88
N GLY A 225 -13.87 19.86 16.68
CA GLY A 225 -14.71 19.24 17.71
C GLY A 225 -15.74 18.20 17.22
N LYS A 226 -16.07 18.19 15.92
CA LYS A 226 -16.97 17.18 15.30
C LYS A 226 -16.24 16.12 14.48
N VAL A 227 -14.93 16.29 14.27
CA VAL A 227 -14.08 15.31 13.59
C VAL A 227 -13.98 14.05 14.46
N LYS A 228 -14.08 12.89 13.83
CA LYS A 228 -13.97 11.58 14.46
C LYS A 228 -12.52 11.13 14.53
N PHE A 229 -12.23 10.28 15.51
CA PHE A 229 -10.91 9.74 15.72
C PHE A 229 -10.56 8.61 14.74
N ALA A 230 -9.27 8.44 14.50
CA ALA A 230 -8.69 7.49 13.56
C ALA A 230 -9.10 6.02 13.82
N ASP A 231 -9.32 5.62 15.08
CA ASP A 231 -9.76 4.27 15.46
C ASP A 231 -11.11 3.88 14.83
N GLN A 232 -12.01 4.87 14.69
CA GLN A 232 -13.29 4.66 14.03
C GLN A 232 -13.11 4.48 12.51
N LEU A 233 -12.20 5.25 11.89
CA LEU A 233 -11.89 5.08 10.46
C LEU A 233 -11.21 3.74 10.19
N GLU A 234 -10.29 3.33 11.06
CA GLU A 234 -9.63 2.03 10.98
C GLU A 234 -10.67 0.91 10.94
N SER A 235 -11.63 0.92 11.88
CA SER A 235 -12.71 -0.08 11.94
C SER A 235 -13.53 -0.12 10.64
N ILE A 236 -13.87 1.05 10.08
CA ILE A 236 -14.61 1.17 8.82
C ILE A 236 -13.80 0.59 7.65
N VAL A 237 -12.52 0.97 7.54
CA VAL A 237 -11.64 0.51 6.45
C VAL A 237 -11.38 -0.99 6.55
N ARG A 238 -11.15 -1.53 7.76
CA ARG A 238 -11.01 -2.98 7.99
C ARG A 238 -12.25 -3.75 7.54
N SER A 239 -13.43 -3.18 7.76
CA SER A 239 -14.71 -3.76 7.32
C SER A 239 -14.82 -3.73 5.79
N GLY A 240 -14.53 -2.59 5.17
CA GLY A 240 -14.51 -2.44 3.71
C GLY A 240 -13.54 -3.37 2.99
N VAL A 241 -12.32 -3.53 3.52
CA VAL A 241 -11.35 -4.50 2.98
C VAL A 241 -11.90 -5.92 3.11
N SER A 242 -12.49 -6.26 4.26
CA SER A 242 -13.02 -7.62 4.49
C SER A 242 -14.17 -7.96 3.53
N GLU A 243 -15.13 -7.05 3.36
CA GLU A 243 -16.24 -7.23 2.40
C GLU A 243 -15.75 -7.31 0.96
N TRP A 244 -14.82 -6.45 0.56
CA TRP A 244 -14.24 -6.50 -0.78
C TRP A 244 -13.58 -7.85 -1.09
N TYR A 245 -12.75 -8.37 -0.19
CA TYR A 245 -12.11 -9.66 -0.42
C TYR A 245 -13.09 -10.83 -0.40
N ALA A 246 -14.21 -10.73 0.32
CA ALA A 246 -15.29 -11.71 0.25
C ALA A 246 -15.96 -11.71 -1.14
N GLN A 247 -16.25 -10.53 -1.72
CA GLN A 247 -16.79 -10.41 -3.08
C GLN A 247 -15.78 -10.86 -4.12
N ARG A 248 -14.51 -10.44 -4.01
CA ARG A 248 -13.42 -10.87 -4.90
C ARG A 248 -13.23 -12.38 -4.92
N MET A 249 -13.23 -13.02 -3.74
CA MET A 249 -13.14 -14.47 -3.65
C MET A 249 -14.33 -15.15 -4.33
N LYS A 250 -15.55 -14.67 -4.09
CA LYS A 250 -16.75 -15.18 -4.78
C LYS A 250 -16.63 -15.02 -6.29
N HIS A 251 -16.24 -13.86 -6.78
CA HIS A 251 -16.11 -13.58 -8.21
C HIS A 251 -15.03 -14.44 -8.88
N ASP A 252 -13.84 -14.54 -8.29
CA ASP A 252 -12.71 -15.22 -8.94
C ASP A 252 -12.84 -16.76 -8.86
N PHE A 253 -13.48 -17.30 -7.80
CA PHE A 253 -13.53 -18.73 -7.55
C PHE A 253 -14.90 -19.39 -7.71
N LYS A 254 -16.00 -18.64 -7.79
CA LYS A 254 -17.36 -19.19 -7.92
C LYS A 254 -18.03 -18.76 -9.21
N ASP A 255 -18.85 -19.62 -9.78
CA ASP A 255 -19.72 -19.32 -10.91
C ASP A 255 -21.00 -18.57 -10.47
N SER A 256 -21.86 -18.26 -11.43
CA SER A 256 -23.14 -17.57 -11.17
C SER A 256 -24.08 -18.37 -10.27
N ASN A 257 -23.90 -19.69 -10.17
CA ASN A 257 -24.69 -20.59 -9.31
C ASN A 257 -24.08 -20.76 -7.91
N GLY A 258 -22.93 -20.11 -7.65
CA GLY A 258 -22.19 -20.23 -6.39
C GLY A 258 -21.34 -21.50 -6.28
N SER A 259 -21.26 -22.31 -7.34
CA SER A 259 -20.39 -23.48 -7.41
C SER A 259 -18.95 -23.08 -7.69
N LEU A 260 -17.99 -23.93 -7.28
CA LEU A 260 -16.58 -23.68 -7.55
C LEU A 260 -16.29 -23.73 -9.05
N LYS A 261 -15.54 -22.74 -9.54
CA LYS A 261 -15.01 -22.74 -10.90
C LYS A 261 -13.97 -23.83 -11.06
N GLN A 262 -14.04 -24.56 -12.17
CA GLN A 262 -13.00 -25.52 -12.53
C GLN A 262 -11.66 -24.82 -12.78
N SER A 263 -11.68 -23.63 -13.39
CA SER A 263 -10.50 -22.80 -13.65
C SER A 263 -10.73 -21.37 -13.13
N PRO A 264 -10.35 -21.07 -11.88
CA PRO A 264 -10.49 -19.73 -11.31
C PRO A 264 -9.57 -18.69 -11.98
N SER A 265 -9.92 -17.41 -11.83
CA SER A 265 -9.20 -16.28 -12.44
C SER A 265 -8.17 -15.67 -11.48
N ASN A 266 -7.24 -14.85 -12.01
CA ASN A 266 -6.33 -14.00 -11.22
C ASN A 266 -5.40 -14.75 -10.23
N ILE A 267 -5.02 -15.99 -10.54
CA ILE A 267 -4.23 -16.84 -9.62
C ILE A 267 -2.90 -16.20 -9.18
N PRO A 268 -2.07 -15.65 -10.09
CA PRO A 268 -0.85 -14.96 -9.68
C PRO A 268 -1.12 -13.77 -8.75
N ARG A 269 -2.24 -13.06 -8.93
CA ARG A 269 -2.63 -11.93 -8.07
C ARG A 269 -3.07 -12.38 -6.68
N TRP A 270 -3.67 -13.56 -6.53
CA TRP A 270 -4.00 -14.11 -5.21
C TRP A 270 -2.75 -14.57 -4.46
N VAL A 271 -1.83 -15.24 -5.15
CA VAL A 271 -0.57 -15.70 -4.54
C VAL A 271 0.39 -14.55 -4.24
N ALA A 272 0.32 -13.45 -5.01
CA ALA A 272 1.09 -12.24 -4.74
C ALA A 272 0.87 -11.68 -3.32
N HIS A 273 -0.31 -11.85 -2.72
CA HIS A 273 -0.57 -11.45 -1.33
C HIS A 273 0.30 -12.17 -0.29
N LEU A 274 0.85 -13.34 -0.65
CA LEU A 274 1.70 -14.14 0.23
C LEU A 274 3.19 -13.94 -0.09
N LEU A 275 3.54 -13.91 -1.37
CA LEU A 275 4.93 -13.90 -1.83
C LEU A 275 5.49 -12.51 -2.11
N LEU A 276 4.62 -11.53 -2.36
CA LEU A 276 4.99 -10.15 -2.55
C LEU A 276 4.45 -9.32 -1.39
N THR A 277 4.87 -8.07 -1.34
CA THR A 277 4.23 -7.03 -0.56
C THR A 277 3.46 -6.18 -1.56
N THR A 278 2.18 -6.50 -1.77
CA THR A 278 1.42 -5.86 -2.87
C THR A 278 1.05 -4.43 -2.53
N THR A 279 0.82 -4.17 -1.24
CA THR A 279 0.72 -2.83 -0.64
C THR A 279 1.47 -2.81 0.68
N ILE A 280 1.79 -1.61 1.16
CA ILE A 280 2.42 -1.41 2.47
C ILE A 280 1.47 -0.62 3.37
N ASN A 281 1.71 -0.74 4.68
CA ASN A 281 1.24 0.21 5.65
C ASN A 281 2.44 0.82 6.39
N ILE A 282 2.17 1.81 7.25
CA ILE A 282 3.17 2.50 8.06
C ILE A 282 2.77 2.31 9.53
N HIS A 283 3.76 2.10 10.39
CA HIS A 283 3.59 1.94 11.82
C HIS A 283 4.86 2.47 12.51
N CYS A 284 4.74 3.10 13.66
CA CYS A 284 5.86 3.50 14.50
C CYS A 284 5.86 2.75 15.82
N GLY A 285 6.99 2.78 16.52
CA GLY A 285 7.09 2.39 17.90
C GLY A 285 6.39 3.35 18.86
N GLU A 286 6.38 2.96 20.14
CA GLU A 286 5.74 3.70 21.22
C GLU A 286 6.71 3.85 22.40
N LEU A 287 6.67 5.02 23.06
CA LEU A 287 7.37 5.26 24.33
C LEU A 287 6.64 4.52 25.46
N ASN A 288 7.37 3.68 26.20
CA ASN A 288 6.80 2.99 27.35
C ASN A 288 6.79 3.95 28.55
N GLY A 289 5.61 4.44 28.94
CA GLY A 289 5.47 5.40 30.04
C GLY A 289 6.10 4.90 31.34
N GLY A 290 7.14 5.58 31.82
CA GLY A 290 7.85 5.26 33.07
C GLY A 290 9.18 4.52 32.90
N ASP A 291 9.42 3.89 31.75
CA ASP A 291 10.69 3.23 31.43
C ASP A 291 11.41 4.01 30.32
N ASP A 292 12.74 4.14 30.39
CA ASP A 292 13.59 4.75 29.34
C ASP A 292 13.71 3.82 28.11
N THR A 293 12.59 3.27 27.66
CA THR A 293 12.51 2.27 26.60
C THR A 293 11.40 2.56 25.59
N LEU A 294 11.64 2.10 24.38
CA LEU A 294 10.73 2.19 23.24
C LEU A 294 10.34 0.79 22.81
N THR A 295 9.06 0.56 22.54
CA THR A 295 8.59 -0.67 21.90
C THR A 295 8.70 -0.53 20.38
N VAL A 296 9.34 -1.50 19.73
CA VAL A 296 9.47 -1.56 18.26
C VAL A 296 8.37 -2.47 17.69
N PRO A 297 7.66 -2.06 16.62
CA PRO A 297 6.59 -2.88 16.07
C PRO A 297 7.12 -4.23 15.53
N PRO A 298 6.46 -5.37 15.85
CA PRO A 298 6.91 -6.70 15.42
C PRO A 298 7.01 -6.86 13.90
N ASN A 299 6.19 -6.11 13.14
CA ASN A 299 6.21 -6.07 11.68
C ASN A 299 7.54 -5.60 11.08
N HIS A 300 8.47 -5.07 11.89
CA HIS A 300 9.84 -4.84 11.42
C HIS A 300 10.63 -6.15 11.25
N PHE A 301 10.31 -7.16 12.05
CA PHE A 301 11.11 -8.39 12.17
C PHE A 301 10.45 -9.61 11.56
N PHE A 302 9.13 -9.69 11.51
CA PHE A 302 8.40 -10.77 10.85
C PHE A 302 6.99 -10.30 10.50
N ASN A 303 6.27 -11.04 9.63
CA ASN A 303 4.94 -10.63 9.18
C ASN A 303 3.90 -10.95 10.25
N ASP A 304 3.80 -10.07 11.24
CA ASP A 304 2.89 -10.21 12.38
C ASP A 304 1.41 -10.18 11.94
N GLU A 305 1.09 -9.38 10.92
CA GLU A 305 -0.26 -9.25 10.36
C GLU A 305 -0.81 -10.58 9.82
N ILE A 306 -0.01 -11.31 9.03
CA ILE A 306 -0.40 -12.63 8.52
C ILE A 306 -0.34 -13.70 9.62
N LEU A 307 0.74 -13.71 10.41
CA LEU A 307 0.99 -14.75 11.40
C LEU A 307 -0.05 -14.76 12.53
N LYS A 308 -0.71 -13.63 12.83
CA LYS A 308 -1.83 -13.57 13.79
C LYS A 308 -3.14 -14.14 13.26
N SER A 309 -3.37 -14.06 11.95
CA SER A 309 -4.72 -14.16 11.40
C SER A 309 -5.00 -15.47 10.66
N TYR A 310 -3.98 -16.14 10.14
CA TYR A 310 -4.15 -17.33 9.28
C TYR A 310 -4.46 -18.64 10.04
N PRO A 311 -5.03 -19.67 9.38
CA PRO A 311 -5.50 -20.89 10.06
C PRO A 311 -4.46 -21.69 10.87
N GLY A 312 -3.16 -21.52 10.59
CA GLY A 312 -2.05 -22.16 11.31
C GLY A 312 -1.40 -21.31 12.41
N SER A 313 -1.89 -20.08 12.61
CA SER A 313 -1.28 -19.07 13.50
C SER A 313 -0.94 -19.61 14.89
N GLY A 314 -1.87 -20.29 15.54
CA GLY A 314 -1.70 -20.78 16.90
C GLY A 314 -0.56 -21.79 17.11
N LYS A 315 0.03 -22.34 16.03
CA LYS A 315 1.13 -23.31 16.11
C LYS A 315 2.50 -22.70 15.80
N ILE A 316 2.57 -21.77 14.85
CA ILE A 316 3.84 -21.18 14.41
C ILE A 316 4.09 -19.82 15.06
N TYR A 317 3.04 -19.07 15.41
CA TYR A 317 3.18 -17.73 15.98
C TYR A 317 4.03 -17.77 17.27
N PRO A 318 5.17 -17.06 17.29
CA PRO A 318 6.07 -17.12 18.44
C PRO A 318 5.41 -16.48 19.65
N ARG A 319 5.66 -17.04 20.84
CA ARG A 319 5.38 -16.33 22.09
C ARG A 319 6.60 -15.47 22.44
N PHE A 320 6.41 -14.16 22.53
CA PHE A 320 7.45 -13.22 22.89
C PHE A 320 6.87 -12.07 23.73
N GLY A 321 7.69 -11.49 24.60
CA GLY A 321 7.39 -10.21 25.26
C GLY A 321 7.64 -9.04 24.33
N SER A 322 7.48 -7.80 24.80
CA SER A 322 7.74 -6.62 23.96
C SER A 322 9.15 -6.61 23.35
N LEU A 323 9.26 -6.14 22.11
CA LEU A 323 10.53 -5.93 21.42
C LEU A 323 11.00 -4.51 21.71
N SER A 324 11.69 -4.33 22.84
CA SER A 324 12.05 -3.00 23.32
C SER A 324 13.52 -2.63 23.10
N VAL A 325 13.78 -1.35 22.87
CA VAL A 325 15.13 -0.75 22.85
C VAL A 325 15.24 0.32 23.95
N ARG A 326 16.46 0.62 24.41
CA ARG A 326 16.69 1.80 25.27
C ARG A 326 16.54 3.07 24.45
N HIS A 327 15.85 4.07 24.99
CA HIS A 327 15.62 5.32 24.28
C HIS A 327 16.92 6.01 23.88
N LYS A 328 17.90 6.07 24.79
CA LYS A 328 19.24 6.61 24.50
C LYS A 328 19.96 5.92 23.32
N ASP A 329 19.83 4.60 23.19
CA ASP A 329 20.46 3.87 22.07
C ASP A 329 19.79 4.22 20.75
N TYR A 330 18.47 4.40 20.76
CA TYR A 330 17.69 4.87 19.63
C TYR A 330 18.07 6.32 19.24
N GLU A 331 18.09 7.27 20.18
CA GLU A 331 18.47 8.66 19.90
C GLU A 331 19.89 8.76 19.30
N ASN A 332 20.84 7.99 19.85
CA ASN A 332 22.19 7.90 19.31
C ASN A 332 22.20 7.40 17.87
N ALA A 333 21.40 6.37 17.56
CA ALA A 333 21.31 5.83 16.21
C ALA A 333 20.62 6.81 15.25
N CYS A 334 19.55 7.50 15.67
CA CYS A 334 18.90 8.57 14.89
C CYS A 334 19.88 9.69 14.55
N SER A 335 20.68 10.12 15.53
CA SER A 335 21.70 11.15 15.37
C SER A 335 22.79 10.71 14.40
N GLN A 336 23.31 9.48 14.53
CA GLN A 336 24.31 8.92 13.60
C GLN A 336 23.80 8.86 12.16
N LEU A 337 22.54 8.48 11.96
CA LEU A 337 21.91 8.46 10.63
C LEU A 337 21.54 9.85 10.12
N GLY A 338 21.43 10.84 11.00
CA GLY A 338 20.85 12.14 10.69
C GLY A 338 19.41 11.99 10.24
N LEU A 339 18.61 11.17 10.94
CA LEU A 339 17.20 11.00 10.60
C LEU A 339 16.48 12.35 10.63
N ALA A 340 15.69 12.65 9.61
CA ALA A 340 14.89 13.87 9.54
C ALA A 340 13.66 13.70 8.65
N LEU A 341 12.58 14.39 8.98
CA LEU A 341 11.42 14.56 8.11
C LEU A 341 11.68 15.71 7.13
N LEU A 342 11.50 15.44 5.84
CA LEU A 342 11.82 16.37 4.78
C LEU A 342 10.56 16.74 3.99
N LYS A 343 10.45 18.00 3.58
CA LYS A 343 9.43 18.48 2.65
C LYS A 343 10.10 18.86 1.33
N GLU A 344 9.53 18.39 0.23
CA GLU A 344 9.90 18.83 -1.11
C GLU A 344 9.64 20.34 -1.28
N VAL A 345 10.60 21.07 -1.85
CA VAL A 345 10.49 22.50 -2.16
C VAL A 345 10.93 22.76 -3.60
N SER A 346 10.20 23.58 -4.35
CA SER A 346 10.55 23.89 -5.76
C SER A 346 11.81 24.75 -5.88
N THR A 347 12.03 25.65 -4.93
CA THR A 347 13.24 26.47 -4.78
C THR A 347 13.59 26.56 -3.28
N PHE A 348 14.79 27.05 -2.96
CA PHE A 348 15.17 27.38 -1.59
C PHE A 348 14.76 28.79 -1.16
N ASP A 349 13.94 29.47 -1.97
CA ASP A 349 13.47 30.80 -1.61
C ASP A 349 12.68 30.71 -0.29
N ASN A 350 13.05 31.56 0.68
CA ASN A 350 12.48 31.59 2.02
C ASN A 350 12.79 30.36 2.91
N VAL A 351 13.57 29.39 2.43
CA VAL A 351 14.05 28.27 3.26
C VAL A 351 15.38 28.66 3.91
N PRO A 352 15.46 28.72 5.26
CA PRO A 352 16.72 29.00 5.94
C PRO A 352 17.84 28.06 5.52
N GLU A 353 19.05 28.58 5.31
CA GLU A 353 20.21 27.82 4.77
C GLU A 353 20.49 26.55 5.58
N ASN A 354 20.37 26.60 6.91
CA ASN A 354 20.58 25.47 7.81
C ASN A 354 19.51 24.36 7.72
N LEU A 355 18.40 24.61 7.00
CA LEU A 355 17.33 23.64 6.75
C LEU A 355 17.36 23.10 5.32
N GLN A 356 18.18 23.64 4.43
CA GLN A 356 18.26 23.20 3.04
C GLN A 356 18.95 21.83 2.95
N VAL A 357 18.32 20.90 2.24
CA VAL A 357 18.82 19.55 2.01
C VAL A 357 18.72 19.25 0.52
N THR A 358 19.79 18.73 -0.07
CA THR A 358 19.78 18.24 -1.45
C THR A 358 19.97 16.73 -1.47
N LEU A 359 19.07 16.00 -2.13
CA LEU A 359 19.13 14.55 -2.30
C LEU A 359 19.42 14.17 -3.76
N TYR A 360 19.64 12.89 -4.04
CA TYR A 360 19.86 12.41 -5.40
C TYR A 360 18.54 12.23 -6.19
N PRO A 361 18.56 12.35 -7.53
CA PRO A 361 17.42 12.08 -8.40
C PRO A 361 16.77 10.71 -8.17
N GLY A 362 15.44 10.67 -8.08
CA GLY A 362 14.69 9.43 -7.78
C GLY A 362 14.76 8.99 -6.31
N SER A 363 15.00 9.94 -5.39
CA SER A 363 14.75 9.76 -3.95
C SER A 363 13.26 9.77 -3.60
N LEU A 364 12.44 10.37 -4.46
CA LEU A 364 10.97 10.32 -4.45
C LEU A 364 10.46 9.82 -5.80
N GLY A 365 9.28 9.20 -5.77
CA GLY A 365 8.50 8.89 -6.96
C GLY A 365 7.74 10.11 -7.43
N ALA A 366 7.77 10.37 -8.74
CA ALA A 366 6.69 11.04 -9.42
C ALA A 366 5.83 9.94 -10.05
N GLY A 367 4.51 10.07 -10.11
CA GLY A 367 3.62 9.05 -10.65
C GLY A 367 3.86 8.70 -12.14
N LYS A 368 2.80 8.49 -12.91
CA LYS A 368 2.86 8.40 -14.39
C LYS A 368 3.22 9.77 -15.02
N HIS A 369 4.31 10.39 -14.58
CA HIS A 369 4.79 11.69 -15.01
C HIS A 369 6.19 11.53 -15.58
N SER A 370 6.28 11.83 -16.87
CA SER A 370 7.35 11.59 -17.81
C SER A 370 8.63 12.38 -17.50
N GLY A 371 9.33 11.96 -16.45
CA GLY A 371 10.77 12.23 -16.33
C GLY A 371 11.21 13.38 -15.43
N ASN A 372 10.33 14.02 -14.65
CA ASN A 372 10.77 15.01 -13.65
C ASN A 372 11.26 14.33 -12.36
N ARG A 373 12.29 13.48 -12.50
CA ARG A 373 13.06 12.88 -11.40
C ARG A 373 14.12 13.85 -10.85
N THR A 374 14.10 15.08 -11.33
CA THR A 374 15.07 16.15 -11.03
C THR A 374 14.80 16.83 -9.71
N GLN A 375 13.64 16.57 -9.07
CA GLN A 375 13.38 17.15 -7.77
C GLN A 375 14.37 16.58 -6.75
N VAL A 376 15.29 17.46 -6.36
CA VAL A 376 16.39 17.14 -5.46
C VAL A 376 16.43 18.08 -4.27
N LEU A 377 15.59 19.13 -4.25
CA LEU A 377 15.61 20.17 -3.22
C LEU A 377 14.55 19.88 -2.16
N PHE A 378 14.99 19.90 -0.90
CA PHE A 378 14.18 19.58 0.27
C PHE A 378 14.46 20.58 1.39
N ALA A 379 13.44 20.87 2.18
CA ALA A 379 13.58 21.54 3.46
C ALA A 379 13.47 20.51 4.59
N LYS A 380 14.39 20.61 5.57
CA LYS A 380 14.36 19.84 6.80
C LYS A 380 13.31 20.42 7.73
N CYS A 381 12.21 19.70 7.93
CA CYS A 381 11.10 20.16 8.75
C CYS A 381 11.23 19.73 10.21
N LEU A 382 11.76 18.54 10.46
CA LEU A 382 11.95 18.01 11.81
C LEU A 382 13.17 17.10 11.87
N VAL A 383 13.97 17.23 12.92
CA VAL A 383 15.06 16.28 13.23
C VAL A 383 14.48 15.06 13.95
N GLY A 384 14.92 13.86 13.57
CA GLY A 384 14.39 12.60 14.06
C GLY A 384 13.22 12.09 13.22
N GLU A 385 12.34 11.33 13.88
CA GLU A 385 11.20 10.64 13.24
C GLU A 385 9.83 11.24 13.62
N GLY A 386 9.78 12.34 14.37
CA GLY A 386 8.53 12.85 14.93
C GLY A 386 8.22 12.30 16.31
N SER A 387 6.94 12.32 16.69
CA SER A 387 6.47 11.77 17.96
C SER A 387 6.39 10.24 17.94
N GLY A 388 6.42 9.63 16.75
CA GLY A 388 6.50 8.19 16.53
C GLY A 388 7.92 7.70 16.25
N PRO A 389 8.62 7.16 17.25
CA PRO A 389 9.95 6.61 17.03
C PRO A 389 9.91 5.37 16.16
N PHE A 390 10.99 5.05 15.45
CA PHE A 390 11.11 3.77 14.72
C PHE A 390 10.00 3.57 13.66
N THR A 391 9.78 4.58 12.81
CA THR A 391 8.69 4.57 11.82
C THR A 391 8.98 3.62 10.66
N ILE A 392 8.35 2.46 10.61
CA ILE A 392 8.64 1.39 9.66
C ILE A 392 7.55 1.22 8.61
N LEU A 393 7.93 0.55 7.52
CA LEU A 393 6.96 -0.04 6.60
C LEU A 393 6.53 -1.41 7.14
N THR A 394 5.24 -1.69 7.04
CA THR A 394 4.64 -2.96 7.48
C THR A 394 3.85 -3.62 6.34
N PRO A 395 3.70 -4.95 6.36
CA PRO A 395 2.76 -5.63 5.47
C PRO A 395 1.34 -5.09 5.65
N SER A 396 0.57 -5.02 4.56
CA SER A 396 -0.78 -4.47 4.61
C SER A 396 -1.83 -5.49 5.09
N LEU A 397 -2.95 -4.97 5.56
CA LEU A 397 -4.16 -5.77 5.82
C LEU A 397 -4.69 -6.44 4.55
N GLU A 398 -4.52 -5.81 3.38
CA GLU A 398 -5.00 -6.37 2.12
C GLU A 398 -4.30 -7.71 1.82
N ASP A 399 -2.99 -7.78 2.05
CA ASP A 399 -2.22 -9.00 1.85
C ASP A 399 -2.67 -10.11 2.82
N SER A 400 -2.84 -9.80 4.10
CA SER A 400 -3.34 -10.80 5.06
C SER A 400 -4.77 -11.26 4.70
N ARG A 401 -5.67 -10.35 4.34
CA ARG A 401 -7.04 -10.68 3.91
C ARG A 401 -7.07 -11.48 2.61
N GLY A 402 -6.17 -11.18 1.67
CA GLY A 402 -5.96 -11.97 0.47
C GLY A 402 -5.63 -13.43 0.79
N VAL A 403 -4.68 -13.64 1.71
CA VAL A 403 -4.29 -14.99 2.15
C VAL A 403 -5.42 -15.72 2.85
N LEU A 404 -6.11 -15.06 3.78
CA LEU A 404 -7.24 -15.67 4.49
C LEU A 404 -8.35 -16.13 3.55
N ASN A 405 -8.65 -15.34 2.53
CA ASN A 405 -9.75 -15.63 1.61
C ASN A 405 -9.41 -16.74 0.62
N PHE A 406 -8.18 -16.82 0.09
CA PHE A 406 -7.81 -17.96 -0.76
C PHE A 406 -7.65 -19.26 0.05
N GLN A 407 -7.41 -19.17 1.36
CA GLN A 407 -7.42 -20.33 2.24
C GLN A 407 -8.82 -20.80 2.63
N LYS A 408 -9.83 -19.93 2.52
CA LYS A 408 -11.21 -20.19 2.93
C LYS A 408 -12.21 -20.02 1.78
N ILE A 409 -11.86 -20.52 0.58
CA ILE A 409 -12.76 -20.45 -0.60
C ILE A 409 -14.10 -21.15 -0.28
N THR A 410 -14.01 -22.34 0.34
CA THR A 410 -15.13 -22.99 1.02
C THR A 410 -14.64 -23.63 2.32
N LYS A 411 -15.52 -24.27 3.09
CA LYS A 411 -15.15 -25.02 4.30
C LYS A 411 -14.08 -26.10 4.05
N ASN A 412 -14.03 -26.67 2.84
CA ASN A 412 -13.18 -27.82 2.51
C ASN A 412 -12.27 -27.61 1.29
N VAL A 413 -12.19 -26.38 0.75
CA VAL A 413 -11.39 -26.09 -0.45
C VAL A 413 -10.60 -24.80 -0.21
N SER A 414 -9.31 -24.90 -0.46
CA SER A 414 -8.31 -23.84 -0.35
C SER A 414 -7.47 -23.81 -1.63
N LEU A 415 -6.89 -22.67 -1.98
CA LEU A 415 -6.05 -22.53 -3.18
C LEU A 415 -4.75 -23.33 -3.08
N VAL A 416 -4.17 -23.40 -1.88
CA VAL A 416 -2.97 -24.18 -1.55
C VAL A 416 -3.21 -24.93 -0.24
N SER A 417 -2.50 -26.04 -0.01
CA SER A 417 -2.59 -26.77 1.24
C SER A 417 -2.05 -25.95 2.42
N GLN A 418 -2.46 -26.33 3.64
CA GLN A 418 -1.92 -25.75 4.87
C GLN A 418 -0.40 -25.94 4.97
N LYS A 419 0.11 -27.11 4.55
CA LYS A 419 1.55 -27.41 4.49
C LYS A 419 2.29 -26.39 3.62
N LEU A 420 1.80 -26.17 2.39
CA LEU A 420 2.42 -25.21 1.48
C LEU A 420 2.34 -23.78 2.05
N LEU A 421 1.20 -23.40 2.61
CA LEU A 421 1.04 -22.08 3.24
C LEU A 421 2.05 -21.86 4.36
N ASP A 422 2.17 -22.80 5.30
CA ASP A 422 3.12 -22.72 6.42
C ASP A 422 4.57 -22.59 5.93
N CYS A 423 4.94 -23.35 4.88
CA CYS A 423 6.28 -23.25 4.28
C CYS A 423 6.52 -21.90 3.61
N LEU A 424 5.54 -21.34 2.90
CA LEU A 424 5.68 -20.05 2.22
C LEU A 424 5.71 -18.87 3.20
N VAL A 425 4.94 -18.93 4.29
CA VAL A 425 5.01 -17.95 5.39
C VAL A 425 6.36 -17.99 6.08
N MET A 426 6.94 -19.20 6.20
CA MET A 426 8.26 -19.42 6.80
C MET A 426 9.43 -19.24 5.81
N ALA A 427 9.17 -18.96 4.54
CA ALA A 427 10.21 -18.62 3.58
C ALA A 427 10.62 -17.15 3.79
N ASP A 428 11.87 -16.92 4.23
CA ASP A 428 12.41 -15.57 4.46
C ASP A 428 11.53 -14.73 5.42
N TYR A 429 10.98 -15.36 6.46
CA TYR A 429 10.03 -14.75 7.40
C TYR A 429 10.61 -13.55 8.16
N TRP A 430 11.93 -13.42 8.22
CA TRP A 430 12.64 -12.31 8.83
C TRP A 430 12.66 -11.03 7.96
N ASN A 431 12.20 -11.11 6.70
CA ASN A 431 11.99 -9.99 5.79
C ASN A 431 10.50 -9.85 5.42
N PRO A 432 9.67 -9.26 6.31
CA PRO A 432 8.22 -9.17 6.11
C PRO A 432 7.78 -8.32 4.92
N VAL A 433 8.55 -7.27 4.62
CA VAL A 433 8.33 -6.38 3.46
C VAL A 433 9.49 -6.48 2.48
N TYR A 434 9.19 -6.45 1.18
CA TYR A 434 10.18 -6.48 0.09
C TYR A 434 11.16 -7.68 0.15
N SER A 435 10.68 -8.85 0.57
CA SER A 435 11.44 -10.09 0.45
C SER A 435 11.68 -10.42 -1.03
N TRP A 436 12.89 -10.19 -1.52
CA TRP A 436 13.27 -10.60 -2.86
C TRP A 436 13.29 -12.13 -2.99
N ARG A 437 13.58 -12.85 -1.90
CA ARG A 437 13.59 -14.32 -1.87
C ARG A 437 12.18 -14.88 -2.15
N ARG A 438 11.15 -14.40 -1.45
CA ARG A 438 9.75 -14.74 -1.75
C ARG A 438 9.33 -14.24 -3.14
N GLY A 439 9.80 -13.05 -3.54
CA GLY A 439 9.58 -12.52 -4.88
C GLY A 439 10.12 -13.42 -6.00
N ILE A 440 11.29 -14.02 -5.84
CA ILE A 440 11.86 -15.00 -6.79
C ILE A 440 10.95 -16.22 -6.93
N LEU A 441 10.29 -16.67 -5.86
CA LEU A 441 9.38 -17.82 -5.92
C LEU A 441 8.16 -17.56 -6.80
N MET A 442 7.77 -16.30 -7.03
CA MET A 442 6.64 -15.95 -7.91
C MET A 442 6.84 -16.44 -9.35
N GLN A 443 8.07 -16.56 -9.85
CA GLN A 443 8.31 -17.03 -11.21
C GLN A 443 7.88 -18.48 -11.45
N TYR A 444 7.81 -19.28 -10.39
CA TYR A 444 7.44 -20.70 -10.45
C TYR A 444 5.93 -20.91 -10.26
N MET A 445 5.19 -19.85 -9.91
CA MET A 445 3.75 -19.93 -9.71
C MET A 445 3.02 -20.06 -11.05
N PRO A 446 2.19 -21.11 -11.24
CA PRO A 446 1.38 -21.26 -12.44
C PRO A 446 0.45 -20.07 -12.66
N ALA A 447 0.29 -19.66 -13.94
CA ALA A 447 -0.64 -18.60 -14.32
C ALA A 447 -2.11 -18.98 -14.12
N SER A 448 -2.40 -20.28 -14.08
CA SER A 448 -3.75 -20.85 -13.94
C SER A 448 -3.70 -22.12 -13.09
N THR A 449 -4.86 -22.56 -12.62
CA THR A 449 -5.01 -23.81 -11.86
C THR A 449 -6.32 -24.49 -12.22
N THR A 450 -6.40 -25.81 -12.00
CA THR A 450 -7.58 -26.62 -12.27
C THR A 450 -8.05 -27.33 -11.01
N LEU A 451 -9.34 -27.25 -10.72
CA LEU A 451 -9.97 -28.02 -9.65
C LEU A 451 -10.00 -29.51 -10.01
N LYS A 452 -9.27 -30.34 -9.26
CA LYS A 452 -9.27 -31.80 -9.34
C LYS A 452 -9.95 -32.36 -8.09
N GLY A 453 -11.25 -32.65 -8.21
CA GLY A 453 -12.06 -33.08 -7.06
C GLY A 453 -12.27 -31.95 -6.06
N LYS A 454 -11.57 -31.98 -4.92
CA LYS A 454 -11.66 -30.96 -3.86
C LYS A 454 -10.40 -30.10 -3.72
N THR A 455 -9.40 -30.28 -4.57
CA THR A 455 -8.12 -29.58 -4.49
C THR A 455 -7.74 -29.01 -5.85
N TYR A 456 -7.11 -27.84 -5.83
CA TYR A 456 -6.51 -27.23 -7.02
C TYR A 456 -5.13 -27.84 -7.28
N ASP A 457 -4.76 -28.03 -8.55
CA ASP A 457 -3.44 -28.58 -8.93
C ASP A 457 -2.29 -27.56 -8.90
N LEU A 458 -2.55 -26.35 -8.38
CA LEU A 458 -1.59 -25.26 -8.25
C LEU A 458 -0.32 -25.69 -7.51
N GLU A 459 -0.49 -26.36 -6.36
CA GLU A 459 0.62 -26.77 -5.50
C GLU A 459 1.52 -27.81 -6.17
N GLU A 460 0.93 -28.84 -6.78
CA GLU A 460 1.68 -29.87 -7.51
C GLU A 460 2.55 -29.25 -8.61
N ASN A 461 1.94 -28.38 -9.43
CA ASN A 461 2.61 -27.70 -10.52
C ASN A 461 3.71 -26.74 -10.04
N PHE A 462 3.46 -26.00 -8.95
CA PHE A 462 4.45 -25.11 -8.34
C PHE A 462 5.67 -25.87 -7.82
N ILE A 463 5.46 -26.96 -7.07
CA ILE A 463 6.56 -27.78 -6.53
C ILE A 463 7.35 -28.44 -7.67
N GLN A 464 6.69 -28.91 -8.73
CA GLN A 464 7.36 -29.47 -9.90
C GLN A 464 8.22 -28.43 -10.62
N ALA A 465 7.70 -27.21 -10.82
CA ALA A 465 8.44 -26.11 -11.42
C ALA A 465 9.69 -25.75 -10.60
N LEU A 466 9.55 -25.69 -9.28
CA LEU A 466 10.68 -25.47 -8.36
C LEU A 466 11.73 -26.57 -8.44
N LYS A 467 11.32 -27.84 -8.39
CA LYS A 467 12.25 -29.00 -8.50
C LYS A 467 13.03 -29.01 -9.81
N SER A 468 12.44 -28.45 -10.86
CA SER A 468 13.05 -28.33 -12.19
C SER A 468 13.99 -27.13 -12.33
N SER A 469 14.02 -26.22 -11.34
CA SER A 469 14.91 -25.06 -11.34
C SER A 469 16.38 -25.49 -11.25
N ALA A 470 17.25 -24.82 -11.99
CA ALA A 470 18.69 -24.99 -11.84
C ALA A 470 19.20 -24.62 -10.43
N TYR A 471 18.48 -23.75 -9.72
CA TYR A 471 18.82 -23.33 -8.35
C TYR A 471 18.29 -24.30 -7.27
N ALA A 472 17.47 -25.29 -7.64
CA ALA A 472 16.89 -26.25 -6.68
C ALA A 472 17.94 -27.06 -5.91
N LYS A 473 19.13 -27.23 -6.49
CA LYS A 473 20.26 -27.97 -5.90
C LYS A 473 21.35 -27.05 -5.32
N CYS A 474 21.19 -25.74 -5.46
CA CYS A 474 22.20 -24.76 -5.06
C CYS A 474 21.96 -24.34 -3.61
N ALA A 475 22.83 -24.79 -2.70
CA ALA A 475 22.72 -24.46 -1.28
C ALA A 475 22.80 -22.94 -1.06
N GLY A 476 21.90 -22.41 -0.23
CA GLY A 476 21.78 -20.96 0.06
C GLY A 476 20.82 -20.21 -0.90
N GLU A 477 20.44 -20.82 -2.01
CA GLU A 477 19.41 -20.26 -2.89
C GLU A 477 18.01 -20.58 -2.37
N VAL A 478 17.08 -19.64 -2.61
CA VAL A 478 15.72 -19.71 -2.04
C VAL A 478 14.97 -20.95 -2.52
N GLU A 479 15.20 -21.39 -3.76
CA GLU A 479 14.57 -22.58 -4.34
C GLU A 479 14.98 -23.84 -3.56
N ASN A 480 16.27 -24.02 -3.27
CA ASN A 480 16.77 -25.15 -2.48
C ASN A 480 16.29 -25.09 -1.03
N GLU A 481 16.34 -23.92 -0.40
CA GLU A 481 15.90 -23.74 0.98
C GLU A 481 14.41 -24.00 1.15
N PHE A 482 13.59 -23.49 0.23
CA PHE A 482 12.15 -23.73 0.24
C PHE A 482 11.82 -25.21 0.03
N LEU A 483 12.49 -25.89 -0.92
CA LEU A 483 12.26 -27.32 -1.13
C LEU A 483 12.62 -28.14 0.10
N ARG A 484 13.74 -27.84 0.78
CA ARG A 484 14.09 -28.49 2.05
C ARG A 484 13.04 -28.23 3.13
N LEU A 485 12.54 -27.00 3.23
CA LEU A 485 11.47 -26.65 4.16
C LEU A 485 10.19 -27.45 3.91
N TYR A 486 9.82 -27.60 2.64
CA TYR A 486 8.61 -28.32 2.22
C TYR A 486 8.75 -29.84 2.36
N GLU A 487 9.92 -30.40 2.05
CA GLU A 487 10.16 -31.85 2.13
C GLU A 487 10.35 -32.32 3.57
N CYS A 488 11.02 -31.53 4.40
CA CYS A 488 11.22 -31.78 5.83
C CYS A 488 10.20 -31.04 6.71
N TYR A 489 8.99 -30.81 6.19
CA TYR A 489 7.94 -30.05 6.87
C TYR A 489 7.64 -30.65 8.25
N ASP A 490 7.88 -29.85 9.28
CA ASP A 490 7.59 -30.18 10.66
C ASP A 490 7.20 -28.90 11.41
N LEU A 491 5.98 -28.87 11.96
CA LEU A 491 5.43 -27.66 12.60
C LEU A 491 6.22 -27.24 13.84
N ASP A 492 6.71 -28.20 14.62
CA ASP A 492 7.47 -27.91 15.84
C ASP A 492 8.83 -27.30 15.50
N SER A 493 9.48 -27.78 14.43
CA SER A 493 10.68 -27.17 13.86
C SER A 493 10.42 -25.74 13.37
N LEU A 494 9.34 -25.49 12.63
CA LEU A 494 8.99 -24.14 12.16
C LEU A 494 8.78 -23.18 13.34
N ALA A 495 7.99 -23.58 14.34
CA ALA A 495 7.73 -22.78 15.54
C ALA A 495 9.02 -22.51 16.35
N SER A 496 9.91 -23.51 16.45
CA SER A 496 11.20 -23.39 17.13
C SER A 496 12.13 -22.42 16.41
N ARG A 497 12.15 -22.44 15.07
CA ARG A 497 12.97 -21.54 14.25
C ARG A 497 12.60 -20.08 14.48
N ILE A 498 11.33 -19.72 14.31
CA ILE A 498 10.88 -18.34 14.50
C ILE A 498 11.05 -17.87 15.95
N SER A 499 10.80 -18.75 16.93
CA SER A 499 11.04 -18.43 18.35
C SER A 499 12.52 -18.18 18.64
N SER A 500 13.42 -19.00 18.08
CA SER A 500 14.87 -18.80 18.18
C SER A 500 15.31 -17.49 17.55
N TYR A 501 14.78 -17.17 16.37
CA TYR A 501 15.03 -15.90 15.68
C TYR A 501 14.61 -14.70 16.53
N VAL A 502 13.38 -14.70 17.07
CA VAL A 502 12.90 -13.61 17.93
C VAL A 502 13.78 -13.43 19.16
N GLY A 503 14.26 -14.52 19.77
CA GLY A 503 15.23 -14.45 20.87
C GLY A 503 16.55 -13.76 20.48
N LYS A 504 17.07 -14.03 19.28
CA LYS A 504 18.27 -13.33 18.75
C LYS A 504 18.00 -11.86 18.47
N VAL A 505 16.82 -11.53 17.94
CA VAL A 505 16.41 -10.14 17.71
C VAL A 505 16.40 -9.37 19.04
N GLN A 506 15.78 -9.95 20.08
CA GLN A 506 15.75 -9.34 21.41
C GLN A 506 17.15 -9.12 22.00
N GLN A 507 18.08 -10.06 21.80
CA GLN A 507 19.46 -9.88 22.23
C GLN A 507 20.14 -8.68 21.54
N LYS A 508 19.88 -8.49 20.24
CA LYS A 508 20.45 -7.38 19.47
C LYS A 508 19.86 -6.02 19.83
N LEU A 509 18.55 -5.95 20.09
CA LEU A 509 17.87 -4.73 20.52
C LEU A 509 18.42 -4.16 21.83
N ARG A 510 19.10 -4.97 22.65
CA ARG A 510 19.77 -4.55 23.89
C ARG A 510 21.13 -3.87 23.67
N THR A 511 21.59 -3.75 22.42
CA THR A 511 22.90 -3.18 22.08
C THR A 511 22.75 -1.97 21.17
N SER A 512 23.54 -0.92 21.39
CA SER A 512 23.50 0.29 20.55
C SER A 512 23.79 -0.02 19.07
N ALA A 513 24.71 -0.96 18.80
CA ALA A 513 25.02 -1.41 17.45
C ALA A 513 23.83 -2.15 16.79
N GLY A 514 23.11 -2.98 17.54
CA GLY A 514 21.91 -3.66 17.03
C GLY A 514 20.78 -2.68 16.71
N VAL A 515 20.57 -1.67 17.56
CA VAL A 515 19.57 -0.60 17.31
C VAL A 515 19.92 0.18 16.03
N LEU A 516 21.18 0.60 15.87
CA LEU A 516 21.65 1.26 14.65
C LEU A 516 21.43 0.39 13.40
N ASN A 517 21.81 -0.90 13.47
CA ASN A 517 21.62 -1.84 12.37
C ASN A 517 20.14 -1.99 11.97
N TYR A 518 19.23 -2.03 12.93
CA TYR A 518 17.81 -2.14 12.63
C TYR A 518 17.19 -0.84 12.09
N LEU A 519 17.69 0.33 12.46
CA LEU A 519 17.31 1.59 11.80
C LEU A 519 17.89 1.70 10.38
N LEU A 520 19.12 1.20 10.14
CA LEU A 520 19.66 1.07 8.78
C LEU A 520 18.79 0.15 7.90
N LEU A 521 18.27 -0.94 8.48
CA LEU A 521 17.31 -1.82 7.82
C LEU A 521 15.99 -1.10 7.51
N ALA A 522 15.45 -0.32 8.46
CA ALA A 522 14.23 0.47 8.25
C ALA A 522 14.43 1.48 7.11
N GLU A 523 15.53 2.23 7.12
CA GLU A 523 15.87 3.18 6.07
C GLU A 523 16.05 2.51 4.70
N SER A 524 16.69 1.34 4.65
CA SER A 524 16.80 0.56 3.41
C SER A 524 15.41 0.25 2.80
N ARG A 525 14.45 -0.18 3.63
CA ARG A 525 13.08 -0.48 3.19
C ARG A 525 12.34 0.78 2.76
N ARG A 526 12.50 1.90 3.48
CA ARG A 526 11.95 3.20 3.07
C ARG A 526 12.48 3.62 1.70
N ARG A 527 13.78 3.43 1.42
CA ARG A 527 14.39 3.75 0.12
C ARG A 527 13.90 2.88 -1.04
N ILE A 528 13.47 1.65 -0.77
CA ILE A 528 12.78 0.81 -1.77
C ILE A 528 11.39 1.37 -2.08
N TYR A 529 10.69 1.88 -1.06
CA TYR A 529 9.31 2.38 -1.18
C TYR A 529 9.19 3.81 -1.73
N ARG A 530 10.01 4.76 -1.29
CA ARG A 530 9.88 6.19 -1.64
C ARG A 530 9.77 6.47 -3.15
N PRO A 531 10.46 5.73 -4.06
CA PRO A 531 10.33 5.94 -5.50
C PRO A 531 9.00 5.49 -6.11
N LEU A 532 8.16 4.74 -5.38
CA LEU A 532 6.91 4.20 -5.91
C LEU A 532 5.88 5.32 -6.14
N PRO A 533 4.98 5.20 -7.15
CA PRO A 533 4.10 6.27 -7.60
C PRO A 533 2.86 6.44 -6.70
N LEU A 534 3.08 6.59 -5.40
CA LEU A 534 2.05 6.94 -4.46
C LEU A 534 2.20 8.44 -4.21
N ASN A 535 1.30 9.23 -4.81
CA ASN A 535 1.08 10.60 -4.34
C ASN A 535 0.84 10.51 -2.82
N GLU A 536 1.44 11.43 -2.05
CA GLU A 536 1.30 11.64 -0.60
C GLU A 536 2.53 11.16 0.25
N PHE A 537 2.76 11.78 1.42
CA PHE A 537 3.64 11.35 2.53
C PHE A 537 5.12 11.74 2.53
N GLY A 538 5.47 12.94 2.04
CA GLY A 538 6.84 13.46 2.19
C GLY A 538 7.33 13.51 3.65
N LEU A 539 6.41 13.81 4.58
CA LEU A 539 6.71 14.04 6.00
C LEU A 539 6.43 12.86 6.93
N THR A 540 6.03 11.70 6.40
CA THR A 540 5.66 10.54 7.23
C THR A 540 6.79 9.52 7.34
N LEU A 541 7.77 9.55 6.43
CA LEU A 541 8.91 8.65 6.46
C LEU A 541 10.21 9.47 6.59
N PRO A 542 11.01 9.28 7.67
CA PRO A 542 12.24 10.03 7.87
C PRO A 542 13.34 9.56 6.93
N PHE A 543 14.24 10.47 6.57
CA PHE A 543 15.40 10.28 5.70
C PHE A 543 16.69 10.25 6.51
N ALA A 544 17.62 9.35 6.17
CA ALA A 544 18.97 9.36 6.73
C ALA A 544 19.88 10.34 5.98
N VAL A 545 19.87 11.62 6.38
CA VAL A 545 20.54 12.69 5.62
C VAL A 545 22.07 12.67 5.70
N ASN A 546 22.65 11.91 6.64
CA ASN A 546 24.11 11.71 6.70
C ASN A 546 24.61 10.72 5.64
N TYR A 547 23.70 10.10 4.86
CA TYR A 547 24.00 9.13 3.81
C TYR A 547 23.36 9.56 2.48
N PRO A 548 23.86 10.65 1.86
CA PRO A 548 23.17 11.35 0.78
C PRO A 548 23.22 10.64 -0.58
N THR A 549 23.92 9.51 -0.72
CA THR A 549 24.08 8.81 -2.01
C THR A 549 23.65 7.35 -1.94
N ARG A 550 23.28 6.75 -3.08
CA ARG A 550 22.89 5.33 -3.12
C ARG A 550 24.04 4.42 -2.74
N GLU A 551 25.26 4.80 -3.11
CA GLU A 551 26.50 4.09 -2.87
C GLU A 551 26.90 4.15 -1.40
N SER A 552 26.66 5.28 -0.72
CA SER A 552 26.98 5.45 0.70
C SER A 552 26.16 4.56 1.63
N LEU A 553 25.03 4.04 1.15
CA LEU A 553 24.16 3.17 1.94
C LEU A 553 23.62 2.03 1.05
N PRO A 554 24.28 0.87 0.98
CA PRO A 554 23.76 -0.26 0.23
C PRO A 554 22.43 -0.75 0.80
N LEU A 555 21.58 -1.35 -0.05
CA LEU A 555 20.36 -2.01 0.41
C LEU A 555 20.69 -3.10 1.42
N LYS A 556 19.93 -3.13 2.51
CA LYS A 556 20.06 -4.05 3.64
C LYS A 556 18.94 -5.07 3.65
N GLU A 557 19.24 -6.25 4.15
CA GLU A 557 18.28 -7.30 4.49
C GLU A 557 18.60 -7.90 5.85
N MET A 558 17.60 -8.55 6.46
CA MET A 558 17.80 -9.33 7.68
C MET A 558 18.14 -10.79 7.33
N THR A 559 18.75 -11.51 8.27
CA THR A 559 18.98 -12.96 8.22
C THR A 559 18.24 -13.70 9.34
N GLU A 560 18.19 -15.04 9.28
CA GLU A 560 17.62 -15.88 10.35
C GLU A 560 18.37 -15.78 11.70
N SER A 561 19.59 -15.22 11.72
CA SER A 561 20.31 -14.92 12.95
C SER A 561 19.96 -13.54 13.54
N GLY A 562 19.03 -12.81 12.93
CA GLY A 562 18.71 -11.42 13.28
C GLY A 562 19.81 -10.43 12.87
N GLU A 563 20.77 -10.84 12.05
CA GLU A 563 21.80 -9.91 11.56
C GLU A 563 21.25 -9.07 10.42
N VAL A 564 21.72 -7.82 10.35
CA VAL A 564 21.47 -6.94 9.20
C VAL A 564 22.70 -6.98 8.31
N VAL A 565 22.52 -7.45 7.08
CA VAL A 565 23.60 -7.63 6.10
C VAL A 565 23.32 -6.81 4.84
N ASN A 566 24.34 -6.64 4.01
CA ASN A 566 24.14 -6.11 2.67
C ASN A 566 23.37 -7.12 1.83
N MET A 567 22.37 -6.64 1.11
CA MET A 567 21.61 -7.48 0.20
C MET A 567 22.51 -7.99 -0.94
N PRO A 568 22.44 -9.29 -1.29
CA PRO A 568 23.25 -9.86 -2.37
C PRO A 568 22.84 -9.29 -3.73
N GLU A 569 23.73 -9.40 -4.72
CA GLU A 569 23.49 -8.87 -6.08
C GLU A 569 22.20 -9.39 -6.71
N ARG A 570 21.87 -10.68 -6.53
CA ARG A 570 20.62 -11.28 -7.02
C ARG A 570 19.40 -10.53 -6.47
N GLY A 571 19.38 -10.22 -5.18
CA GLY A 571 18.30 -9.47 -4.53
C GLY A 571 18.23 -8.02 -4.98
N LYS A 572 19.39 -7.34 -5.10
CA LYS A 572 19.46 -5.97 -5.60
C LYS A 572 18.97 -5.85 -7.03
N LYS A 573 19.35 -6.78 -7.92
CA LYS A 573 18.87 -6.83 -9.31
C LYS A 573 17.37 -7.07 -9.35
N PHE A 574 16.86 -8.07 -8.62
CA PHE A 574 15.44 -8.36 -8.56
C PHE A 574 14.62 -7.14 -8.14
N LEU A 575 14.98 -6.49 -7.03
CA LEU A 575 14.24 -5.32 -6.54
C LEU A 575 14.38 -4.12 -7.47
N THR A 576 15.55 -3.89 -8.06
CA THR A 576 15.76 -2.78 -9.00
C THR A 576 14.88 -2.95 -10.24
N GLU A 577 14.84 -4.14 -10.82
CA GLU A 577 13.99 -4.44 -11.98
C GLU A 577 12.51 -4.40 -11.61
N TRP A 578 12.11 -5.04 -10.51
CA TRP A 578 10.70 -5.10 -10.11
C TRP A 578 10.17 -3.73 -9.70
N THR A 579 10.79 -3.08 -8.72
CA THR A 579 10.35 -1.74 -8.32
C THR A 579 10.51 -0.78 -9.49
N GLY A 580 11.58 -0.92 -10.30
CA GLY A 580 11.79 -0.24 -11.58
C GLY A 580 10.54 -0.15 -12.45
N THR A 581 9.83 -1.27 -12.60
CA THR A 581 8.58 -1.30 -13.37
C THR A 581 7.49 -0.48 -12.69
N LEU A 582 7.32 -0.60 -11.35
CA LEU A 582 6.23 0.02 -10.59
C LEU A 582 6.13 1.54 -10.72
N TRP A 583 7.23 2.23 -11.01
CA TRP A 583 7.28 3.69 -11.22
C TRP A 583 7.67 4.07 -12.65
N SER A 584 7.63 3.12 -13.58
CA SER A 584 7.78 3.39 -15.02
C SER A 584 6.45 3.80 -15.65
N ASP A 585 6.48 4.16 -16.93
CA ASP A 585 5.27 4.43 -17.71
C ASP A 585 4.46 3.16 -18.02
N GLU A 586 4.97 1.99 -17.63
CA GLU A 586 4.37 0.65 -17.79
C GLU A 586 4.40 -0.12 -16.46
N PRO A 587 3.66 0.33 -15.43
CA PRO A 587 3.75 -0.25 -14.10
C PRO A 587 3.15 -1.65 -14.01
N MET A 588 3.85 -2.56 -13.33
CA MET A 588 3.47 -3.97 -13.21
C MET A 588 3.59 -4.50 -11.78
N LEU A 589 2.48 -4.93 -11.15
CA LEU A 589 2.57 -5.55 -9.81
C LEU A 589 3.49 -6.76 -9.81
N LEU A 590 3.29 -7.61 -10.80
CA LEU A 590 3.98 -8.88 -10.87
C LEU A 590 5.37 -8.62 -11.47
N PRO A 591 6.45 -9.14 -10.87
CA PRO A 591 7.78 -8.93 -11.42
C PRO A 591 7.87 -9.48 -12.85
N SER A 592 8.47 -8.69 -13.74
CA SER A 592 8.66 -9.08 -15.13
C SER A 592 9.71 -10.20 -15.26
N PRO A 593 9.76 -10.93 -16.40
CA PRO A 593 10.81 -11.92 -16.64
C PRO A 593 12.25 -11.40 -16.45
N LYS A 594 12.48 -10.10 -16.69
CA LYS A 594 13.79 -9.46 -16.51
C LYS A 594 14.25 -9.49 -15.05
N ALA A 595 13.31 -9.33 -14.11
CA ALA A 595 13.61 -9.35 -12.68
C ALA A 595 14.17 -10.70 -12.20
N TYR A 596 13.86 -11.79 -12.91
CA TYR A 596 14.35 -13.13 -12.59
C TYR A 596 15.65 -13.50 -13.31
N SER A 597 16.05 -12.73 -14.34
CA SER A 597 17.30 -12.99 -15.05
C SER A 597 18.50 -12.76 -14.12
N TYR A 598 19.41 -13.71 -14.00
CA TYR A 598 20.65 -13.53 -13.24
C TYR A 598 21.78 -14.27 -13.94
N ASP A 599 22.68 -13.50 -14.57
CA ASP A 599 23.71 -14.02 -15.48
C ASP A 599 24.92 -14.62 -14.74
N ASN A 600 25.06 -14.32 -13.45
CA ASN A 600 26.16 -14.79 -12.59
C ASN A 600 25.75 -15.98 -11.73
N SER A 601 25.19 -17.03 -12.35
CA SER A 601 24.89 -18.26 -11.61
C SER A 601 26.15 -18.80 -10.93
N PRO A 602 26.06 -19.28 -9.67
CA PRO A 602 27.21 -19.86 -8.98
C PRO A 602 27.85 -20.99 -9.80
N PRO A 603 29.19 -21.19 -9.72
CA PRO A 603 29.84 -22.32 -10.37
C PRO A 603 29.18 -23.64 -9.95
N GLY A 604 28.65 -24.40 -10.93
CA GLY A 604 27.90 -25.64 -10.70
C GLY A 604 26.36 -25.50 -10.78
N CYS A 605 25.84 -24.28 -10.82
CA CYS A 605 24.45 -23.97 -11.12
C CYS A 605 24.38 -23.53 -12.59
N LEU A 606 24.00 -24.43 -13.52
CA LEU A 606 23.87 -24.06 -14.94
C LEU A 606 22.82 -22.95 -15.08
N ALA A 607 23.14 -21.89 -15.82
CA ALA A 607 22.19 -20.81 -16.10
C ALA A 607 20.92 -21.36 -16.76
N PRO A 608 19.73 -20.79 -16.45
CA PRO A 608 18.48 -21.32 -16.97
C PRO A 608 18.41 -21.18 -18.49
N THR A 609 18.08 -22.28 -19.19
CA THR A 609 17.31 -22.18 -20.43
C THR A 609 15.88 -21.84 -20.02
N SER A 610 15.47 -20.59 -20.22
CA SER A 610 14.18 -20.03 -19.84
C SER A 610 13.02 -21.05 -19.98
N PRO A 611 12.36 -21.47 -18.89
CA PRO A 611 11.16 -22.29 -19.00
C PRO A 611 9.97 -21.39 -19.38
N LEU A 612 9.20 -21.84 -20.37
CA LEU A 612 7.87 -21.38 -20.76
C LEU A 612 7.68 -19.85 -20.79
N ALA A 613 8.02 -19.26 -21.94
CA ALA A 613 7.44 -17.99 -22.33
C ALA A 613 5.91 -18.06 -22.18
N LEU A 614 5.33 -17.06 -21.51
CA LEU A 614 3.89 -16.78 -21.56
C LEU A 614 3.40 -16.98 -23.01
N PRO A 615 2.26 -17.67 -23.23
CA PRO A 615 1.77 -17.87 -24.59
C PRO A 615 1.62 -16.50 -25.27
N LYS A 616 2.35 -16.30 -26.38
CA LYS A 616 2.14 -15.15 -27.25
C LYS A 616 0.66 -15.15 -27.62
N LYS A 617 -0.06 -14.06 -27.33
CA LYS A 617 -1.38 -13.79 -27.91
C LYS A 617 -1.26 -14.01 -29.43
N GLU A 618 -1.95 -15.01 -29.97
CA GLU A 618 -2.16 -15.13 -31.40
C GLU A 618 -2.80 -13.83 -31.88
N ARG A 619 -2.05 -13.06 -32.66
CA ARG A 619 -2.64 -11.97 -33.43
C ARG A 619 -3.58 -12.63 -34.43
N THR A 620 -4.88 -12.45 -34.23
CA THR A 620 -5.88 -12.73 -35.25
C THR A 620 -5.47 -12.00 -36.54
N PRO A 621 -5.41 -12.70 -37.69
CA PRO A 621 -5.09 -12.05 -38.95
C PRO A 621 -6.21 -11.06 -39.30
N LYS A 622 -5.83 -9.82 -39.58
CA LYS A 622 -6.73 -8.81 -40.15
C LYS A 622 -7.34 -9.36 -41.43
N SER A 623 -8.63 -9.62 -41.44
CA SER A 623 -9.38 -9.85 -42.67
C SER A 623 -9.42 -8.55 -43.47
N SER A 624 -8.79 -8.57 -44.64
CA SER A 624 -8.90 -7.54 -45.66
C SER A 624 -10.31 -7.55 -46.24
N ILE A 625 -11.11 -6.53 -45.93
CA ILE A 625 -12.34 -6.22 -46.66
C ILE A 625 -11.92 -5.63 -48.01
N LYS A 626 -12.07 -6.41 -49.08
CA LYS A 626 -12.06 -5.89 -50.46
C LYS A 626 -13.41 -5.24 -50.73
N ARG A 627 -13.36 -3.99 -51.21
CA ARG A 627 -14.49 -3.32 -51.85
C ARG A 627 -14.85 -4.03 -53.16
N SER A 628 -16.14 -4.28 -53.35
CA SER A 628 -16.84 -4.30 -54.62
C SER A 628 -18.11 -3.50 -54.46
#